data_AF-A0AAU7A0E1-F1
#
_entry.id   AF-A0AAU7A0E1-F1
#
_cell.length_a   1.000
_cell.length_b   1.000
_cell.length_c   1.000
_cell.angle_alpha   90.00
_cell.angle_beta   90.00
_cell.angle_gamma   90.00
#
_symmetry.space_group_name_H-M   'P 1'
#
loop_
_entity.id
_entity.type
_entity.pdbx_description
1 polymer ?
#
loop_
_entity_poly.entity_id
_entity_poly.type
_entity_poly.pdbx_seq_one_letter_code
_entity_poly.pdbx_strand_id
1 'polypeptide(L)'
;MKIPAVIAAFAIVLGLVWWVRHRFQERHLLWLVQRSRGTPKRAQAVTLLPELAALLAACAALVVAVLSEQLWGLFWLRIPLAILVLLLYVPYAAMLAPVRAIPKMRRTPSQRMVDQGASPQVAEAIARTGRPFAVTGTVLMLAAVYVLFWHHISG
;
A
#
# COMPACT_ATOMS: atom_id res chain seq x y z
N MET A 1 -17.14 33.65 3.76
CA MET A 1 -17.68 32.32 4.15
C MET A 1 -17.16 31.20 3.23
N LYS A 2 -15.86 30.87 3.21
CA LYS A 2 -15.28 29.86 2.29
C LYS A 2 -14.76 28.58 2.98
N ILE A 3 -14.56 28.63 4.30
CA ILE A 3 -14.06 27.52 5.12
C ILE A 3 -14.99 26.27 5.09
N PRO A 4 -16.34 26.38 5.17
CA PRO A 4 -17.18 25.17 5.20
C PRO A 4 -17.19 24.42 3.86
N ALA A 5 -17.05 25.12 2.72
CA ALA A 5 -17.00 24.48 1.40
C ALA A 5 -15.71 23.68 1.20
N VAL A 6 -14.57 24.19 1.69
CA VAL A 6 -13.28 23.48 1.61
C VAL A 6 -13.28 22.24 2.50
N ILE A 7 -13.84 22.33 3.72
CA ILE A 7 -13.96 21.18 4.62
C ILE A 7 -14.88 20.10 4.01
N ALA A 8 -16.02 20.50 3.44
CA ALA A 8 -16.94 19.56 2.80
C ALA A 8 -16.30 18.87 1.58
N ALA A 9 -15.61 19.64 0.72
CA ALA A 9 -14.88 19.08 -0.42
C ALA A 9 -13.80 18.09 0.03
N PHE A 10 -13.04 18.43 1.07
CA PHE A 10 -12.01 17.54 1.62
C PHE A 10 -12.61 16.26 2.20
N ALA A 11 -13.72 16.35 2.94
CA ALA A 11 -14.42 15.19 3.49
C ALA A 11 -14.95 14.26 2.38
N ILE A 12 -15.49 14.83 1.30
CA ILE A 12 -15.95 14.06 0.13
C ILE A 12 -14.78 13.35 -0.54
N VAL A 13 -13.67 14.04 -0.77
CA VAL A 13 -12.46 13.44 -1.38
C VAL A 13 -11.93 12.32 -0.50
N LEU A 14 -11.83 12.51 0.82
CA LEU A 14 -11.40 11.47 1.74
C LEU A 14 -12.35 10.27 1.74
N GLY A 15 -13.66 10.50 1.74
CA GLY A 15 -14.66 9.43 1.65
C GLY A 15 -14.54 8.64 0.35
N LEU A 16 -14.30 9.33 -0.77
CA LEU A 16 -14.16 8.71 -2.08
C LEU A 16 -12.85 7.91 -2.20
N VAL A 17 -11.73 8.46 -1.71
CA VAL A 17 -10.44 7.74 -1.61
C VAL A 17 -10.59 6.50 -0.73
N TRP A 18 -11.24 6.62 0.42
CA TRP A 18 -11.50 5.50 1.31
C TRP A 18 -12.34 4.41 0.64
N TRP A 19 -13.41 4.79 -0.06
CA TRP A 19 -14.27 3.86 -0.77
C TRP A 19 -13.55 3.15 -1.94
N VAL A 20 -12.81 3.89 -2.77
CA VAL A 20 -12.01 3.31 -3.87
C VAL A 20 -10.98 2.33 -3.31
N ARG A 21 -10.28 2.72 -2.24
CA ARG A 21 -9.31 1.86 -1.56
C ARG A 21 -9.97 0.58 -1.03
N HIS A 22 -11.15 0.69 -0.44
CA HIS A 22 -11.89 -0.46 0.08
C HIS A 22 -12.29 -1.42 -1.04
N ARG A 23 -12.83 -0.91 -2.15
CA ARG A 23 -13.17 -1.71 -3.33
C ARG A 23 -11.96 -2.38 -3.96
N PHE A 24 -10.83 -1.69 -4.03
CA PHE A 24 -9.58 -2.26 -4.54
C PHE A 24 -9.07 -3.39 -3.65
N GLN A 25 -9.13 -3.21 -2.33
CA GLN A 25 -8.78 -4.25 -1.35
C GLN A 25 -9.59 -5.53 -1.56
N GLU A 26 -10.91 -5.43 -1.65
CA GLU A 26 -11.77 -6.59 -1.85
C GLU A 26 -11.47 -7.31 -3.15
N ARG A 27 -11.32 -6.56 -4.26
CA ARG A 27 -10.99 -7.13 -5.56
C ARG A 27 -9.63 -7.80 -5.57
N HIS A 28 -8.63 -7.20 -4.93
CA HIS A 28 -7.29 -7.76 -4.86
C HIS A 28 -7.27 -9.05 -4.02
N LEU A 29 -7.97 -9.06 -2.87
CA LEU A 29 -8.12 -10.26 -2.04
C LEU A 29 -8.83 -11.39 -2.79
N LEU A 30 -9.94 -11.09 -3.47
CA LEU A 30 -10.65 -12.06 -4.32
C LEU A 30 -9.75 -12.59 -5.42
N TRP A 31 -8.97 -11.72 -6.08
CA TRP A 31 -8.03 -12.13 -7.11
C TRP A 31 -6.95 -13.07 -6.56
N LEU A 32 -6.37 -12.77 -5.40
CA LEU A 32 -5.39 -13.65 -4.73
C LEU A 32 -6.00 -15.02 -4.39
N VAL A 33 -7.22 -15.03 -3.84
CA VAL A 33 -7.93 -16.27 -3.48
C VAL A 33 -8.24 -17.11 -4.72
N GLN A 34 -8.82 -16.51 -5.77
CA GLN A 34 -9.13 -17.21 -7.02
C GLN A 34 -7.87 -17.76 -7.69
N ARG A 35 -6.80 -16.97 -7.71
CA ARG A 35 -5.55 -17.33 -8.38
C ARG A 35 -4.72 -18.36 -7.61
N SER A 36 -4.91 -18.46 -6.29
CA SER A 36 -4.31 -19.52 -5.45
C SER A 36 -4.79 -20.94 -5.78
N ARG A 37 -5.97 -21.06 -6.43
CA ARG A 37 -6.63 -22.33 -6.75
C ARG A 37 -6.71 -23.30 -5.55
N GLY A 38 -6.92 -22.76 -4.35
CA GLY A 38 -7.07 -23.54 -3.12
C GLY A 38 -5.78 -24.14 -2.54
N THR A 39 -4.60 -23.84 -3.12
CA THR A 39 -3.33 -24.41 -2.66
C THR A 39 -2.45 -23.37 -1.94
N PRO A 40 -1.91 -23.66 -0.75
CA PRO A 40 -1.13 -22.69 0.02
C PRO A 40 0.19 -22.30 -0.68
N LYS A 41 0.86 -23.24 -1.36
CA LYS A 41 2.10 -22.96 -2.12
C LYS A 41 1.86 -21.93 -3.23
N ARG A 42 0.77 -22.05 -4.00
CA ARG A 42 0.43 -21.06 -5.03
C ARG A 42 -0.01 -19.75 -4.41
N ALA A 43 -0.76 -19.79 -3.30
CA ALA A 43 -1.14 -18.59 -2.58
C ALA A 43 0.07 -17.74 -2.18
N GLN A 44 1.15 -18.38 -1.71
CA GLN A 44 2.41 -17.71 -1.40
C GLN A 44 3.03 -17.08 -2.66
N ALA A 45 3.22 -17.85 -3.74
CA ALA A 45 3.83 -17.35 -4.96
C ALA A 45 3.05 -16.19 -5.61
N VAL A 46 1.72 -16.30 -5.64
CA VAL A 46 0.81 -15.29 -6.20
C VAL A 46 0.76 -14.02 -5.35
N THR A 47 1.06 -14.12 -4.05
CA THR A 47 1.20 -12.95 -3.17
C THR A 47 2.59 -12.33 -3.29
N LEU A 48 3.63 -13.16 -3.29
CA LEU A 48 5.03 -12.73 -3.28
C LEU A 48 5.43 -11.97 -4.55
N LEU A 49 5.04 -12.48 -5.73
CA LEU A 49 5.47 -11.92 -7.02
C LEU A 49 4.97 -10.48 -7.23
N PRO A 50 3.67 -10.16 -7.06
CA PRO A 50 3.18 -8.79 -7.18
C PRO A 50 3.76 -7.86 -6.11
N GLU A 51 3.89 -8.33 -4.87
CA GLU A 51 4.45 -7.54 -3.76
C GLU A 51 5.93 -7.20 -4.00
N LEU A 52 6.74 -8.15 -4.48
CA LEU A 52 8.12 -7.90 -4.87
C LEU A 52 8.21 -6.95 -6.06
N ALA A 53 7.38 -7.14 -7.09
CA ALA A 53 7.36 -6.25 -8.25
C ALA A 53 6.98 -4.81 -7.84
N ALA A 54 5.97 -4.66 -7.00
CA ALA A 54 5.54 -3.36 -6.47
C ALA A 54 6.62 -2.72 -5.59
N LEU A 55 7.29 -3.51 -4.75
CA LEU A 55 8.41 -3.06 -3.94
C LEU A 55 9.57 -2.55 -4.81
N LEU A 56 9.99 -3.33 -5.80
CA LEU A 56 11.07 -2.93 -6.71
C LEU A 56 10.71 -1.66 -7.49
N ALA A 57 9.47 -1.55 -7.97
CA ALA A 57 8.99 -0.35 -8.63
C ALA A 57 8.99 0.88 -7.70
N ALA A 58 8.56 0.72 -6.45
CA ALA A 58 8.58 1.79 -5.46
C ALA A 58 10.01 2.24 -5.12
N CYS A 59 10.92 1.28 -4.91
CA CYS A 59 12.35 1.57 -4.71
C CYS A 59 12.94 2.31 -5.92
N ALA A 60 12.69 1.82 -7.13
CA ALA A 60 13.15 2.47 -8.36
C ALA A 60 12.61 3.90 -8.49
N ALA A 61 11.33 4.12 -8.18
CA ALA A 61 10.74 5.46 -8.20
C ALA A 61 11.43 6.41 -7.21
N LEU A 62 11.75 5.97 -5.98
CA LEU A 62 12.49 6.79 -5.02
C LEU A 62 13.94 7.04 -5.46
N VAL A 63 14.61 6.04 -6.01
CA VAL A 63 15.98 6.20 -6.54
C VAL A 63 15.99 7.21 -7.69
N VAL A 64 15.05 7.09 -8.63
CA VAL A 64 14.90 8.05 -9.74
C VAL A 64 14.56 9.44 -9.20
N ALA A 65 13.73 9.55 -8.16
CA ALA A 65 13.41 10.83 -7.54
C ALA A 65 14.67 11.53 -7.00
N VAL A 66 15.52 10.80 -6.26
CA VAL A 66 16.78 11.34 -5.71
C VAL A 66 17.78 11.68 -6.83
N LEU A 67 17.98 10.77 -7.80
CA LEU A 67 18.91 10.99 -8.90
C LEU A 67 18.47 12.14 -9.80
N SER A 68 17.17 12.32 -10.02
CA SER A 68 16.65 13.39 -10.87
C SER A 68 16.96 14.77 -10.34
N GLU A 69 17.01 14.90 -9.02
CA GLU A 69 17.40 16.14 -8.35
C GLU A 69 18.92 16.31 -8.36
N GLN A 70 19.67 15.28 -7.97
CA GLN A 70 21.13 15.37 -7.83
C GLN A 70 21.87 15.54 -9.16
N LEU A 71 21.41 14.86 -10.22
CA LEU A 71 22.11 14.84 -11.51
C LEU A 71 21.55 15.85 -12.51
N TRP A 72 20.24 16.13 -12.46
CA TRP A 72 19.56 16.94 -13.48
C TRP A 72 18.88 18.19 -12.93
N GLY A 73 18.91 18.42 -11.61
CA GLY A 73 18.27 19.59 -10.99
C GLY A 73 16.73 19.60 -11.13
N LEU A 74 16.11 18.46 -11.43
CA LEU A 74 14.67 18.33 -11.70
C LEU A 74 13.88 18.18 -10.40
N PHE A 75 13.90 19.22 -9.56
CA PHE A 75 13.19 19.24 -8.27
C PHE A 75 11.70 18.87 -8.38
N TRP A 76 11.04 19.30 -9.47
CA TRP A 76 9.62 19.06 -9.71
C TRP A 76 9.27 17.60 -9.97
N LEU A 77 10.23 16.75 -10.37
CA LEU A 77 10.00 15.34 -10.66
C LEU A 77 10.04 14.46 -9.40
N ARG A 78 10.79 14.90 -8.39
CA ARG A 78 10.90 14.21 -7.10
C ARG A 78 9.57 14.13 -6.36
N ILE A 79 8.85 15.24 -6.28
CA ILE A 79 7.57 15.37 -5.58
C ILE A 79 6.53 14.36 -6.10
N PRO A 80 6.19 14.31 -7.41
CA PRO A 80 5.21 13.37 -7.92
C PRO A 80 5.65 11.92 -7.74
N LEU A 81 6.95 11.60 -7.85
CA LEU A 81 7.46 10.24 -7.62
C LEU A 81 7.31 9.81 -6.15
N ALA A 82 7.67 10.67 -5.19
CA ALA A 82 7.49 10.39 -3.77
C ALA A 82 6.00 10.28 -3.40
N ILE A 83 5.15 11.17 -3.94
CA ILE A 83 3.69 11.11 -3.75
C ILE A 83 3.13 9.80 -4.33
N LEU A 84 3.59 9.35 -5.50
CA LEU A 84 3.14 8.10 -6.11
C LEU A 84 3.45 6.90 -5.21
N VAL A 85 4.64 6.85 -4.61
CA VAL A 85 4.99 5.81 -3.63
C VAL A 85 4.08 5.87 -2.39
N LEU A 86 3.85 7.07 -1.85
CA LEU A 86 2.97 7.26 -0.68
C LEU A 86 1.50 6.90 -0.96
N LEU A 87 1.00 7.20 -2.15
CA LEU A 87 -0.41 7.02 -2.50
C LEU A 87 -0.72 5.64 -3.08
N LEU A 88 0.24 4.96 -3.70
CA LEU A 88 0.02 3.66 -4.33
C LEU A 88 0.64 2.53 -3.51
N TYR A 89 1.94 2.59 -3.25
CA TYR A 89 2.66 1.47 -2.64
C TYR A 89 2.38 1.33 -1.15
N VAL A 90 2.46 2.41 -0.36
CA VAL A 90 2.21 2.36 1.09
C VAL A 90 0.82 1.80 1.43
N PRO A 91 -0.29 2.26 0.83
CA PRO A 91 -1.60 1.71 1.14
C PRO A 91 -1.78 0.28 0.63
N TYR A 92 -1.07 -0.12 -0.42
CA TYR A 92 -1.01 -1.49 -0.94
C TYR A 92 -0.30 -2.44 0.04
N ALA A 93 0.92 -2.10 0.45
CA ALA A 93 1.68 -2.84 1.46
C ALA A 93 0.93 -2.94 2.81
N ALA A 94 0.17 -1.89 3.17
CA ALA A 94 -0.66 -1.88 4.37
C ALA A 94 -1.92 -2.77 4.27
N MET A 95 -2.30 -3.27 3.08
CA MET A 95 -3.51 -4.11 2.92
C MET A 95 -3.39 -5.45 3.63
N LEU A 96 -2.20 -6.05 3.59
CA LEU A 96 -1.89 -7.34 4.21
C LEU A 96 -1.35 -7.19 5.64
N ALA A 97 -1.18 -5.97 6.11
CA ALA A 97 -0.77 -5.70 7.48
C ALA A 97 -1.83 -6.22 8.46
N PRO A 98 -1.43 -6.92 9.53
CA PRO A 98 -2.35 -7.25 10.61
C PRO A 98 -2.71 -5.94 11.33
N VAL A 99 -3.85 -5.33 10.97
CA VAL A 99 -4.38 -4.17 11.67
C VAL A 99 -4.88 -4.62 13.05
N ARG A 100 -3.96 -4.76 14.00
CA ARG A 100 -4.26 -5.03 15.42
C ARG A 100 -4.71 -3.76 16.17
N ALA A 101 -4.80 -2.62 15.48
CA ALA A 101 -5.03 -1.32 16.11
C ALA A 101 -6.41 -1.19 16.80
N ILE A 102 -7.40 -2.04 16.47
CA ILE A 102 -8.73 -1.99 17.10
C ILE A 102 -9.16 -3.42 17.50
N PRO A 103 -8.97 -3.84 18.76
CA PRO A 103 -9.15 -5.22 19.20
C PRO A 103 -10.61 -5.72 19.18
N LYS A 104 -11.61 -4.83 19.07
CA LYS A 104 -13.03 -5.22 19.18
C LYS A 104 -13.84 -5.19 17.88
N MET A 105 -13.29 -4.72 16.74
CA MET A 105 -14.17 -4.36 15.62
C MET A 105 -13.64 -4.58 14.20
N ARG A 106 -12.49 -5.22 13.98
CA ARG A 106 -12.00 -5.47 12.61
C ARG A 106 -11.70 -6.94 12.36
N ARG A 107 -12.45 -7.52 11.41
CA ARG A 107 -12.13 -8.82 10.81
C ARG A 107 -10.71 -8.79 10.27
N THR A 108 -9.88 -9.76 10.68
CA THR A 108 -8.52 -9.89 10.19
C THR A 108 -8.52 -10.12 8.67
N PRO A 109 -7.44 -9.78 7.95
CA PRO A 109 -7.34 -10.08 6.52
C PRO A 109 -7.60 -11.56 6.21
N SER A 110 -7.13 -12.46 7.09
CA SER A 110 -7.39 -13.89 6.96
C SER A 110 -8.87 -14.25 7.13
N GLN A 111 -9.58 -13.66 8.11
CA GLN A 111 -11.02 -13.86 8.28
C GLN A 111 -11.81 -13.38 7.06
N ARG A 112 -11.44 -12.23 6.48
CA ARG A 112 -12.11 -11.73 5.26
C ARG A 112 -11.90 -12.64 4.05
N MET A 113 -10.71 -13.23 3.92
CA MET A 113 -10.45 -14.22 2.85
C MET A 113 -11.26 -15.50 3.06
N VAL A 114 -11.41 -15.96 4.32
CA VAL A 114 -12.25 -17.12 4.66
C VAL A 114 -13.72 -16.83 4.39
N ASP A 115 -14.22 -15.64 4.76
CA ASP A 115 -15.59 -15.19 4.43
C ASP A 115 -15.84 -15.16 2.91
N GLN A 116 -14.79 -14.97 2.11
CA GLN A 116 -14.83 -14.98 0.64
C GLN A 116 -14.61 -16.38 0.03
N GLY A 117 -14.59 -17.44 0.84
CA GLY A 117 -14.48 -18.83 0.37
C GLY A 117 -13.05 -19.37 0.28
N ALA A 118 -12.05 -18.67 0.80
CA ALA A 118 -10.69 -19.23 0.91
C ALA A 118 -10.63 -20.29 2.01
N SER A 119 -9.84 -21.35 1.78
CA SER A 119 -9.50 -22.26 2.88
C SER A 119 -8.67 -21.53 3.95
N PRO A 120 -8.81 -21.87 5.24
CA PRO A 120 -8.02 -21.23 6.31
C PRO A 120 -6.51 -21.29 6.07
N GLN A 121 -6.02 -22.39 5.48
CA GLN A 121 -4.62 -22.59 5.15
C GLN A 121 -4.13 -21.62 4.04
N VAL A 122 -4.96 -21.35 3.03
CA VAL A 122 -4.66 -20.39 1.96
C VAL A 122 -4.66 -18.97 2.52
N ALA A 123 -5.68 -18.62 3.32
CA ALA A 123 -5.78 -17.31 3.96
C ALA A 123 -4.60 -17.01 4.88
N GLU A 124 -4.17 -18.01 5.67
CA GLU A 124 -2.99 -17.87 6.52
C GLU A 124 -1.70 -17.76 5.71
N ALA A 125 -1.55 -18.55 4.64
CA ALA A 125 -0.38 -18.49 3.77
C ALA A 125 -0.22 -17.09 3.14
N ILE A 126 -1.30 -16.51 2.60
CA ILE A 126 -1.30 -15.15 2.03
C ILE A 126 -0.94 -14.12 3.12
N ALA A 127 -1.61 -14.19 4.28
CA ALA A 127 -1.36 -13.26 5.37
C ALA A 127 0.09 -13.35 5.90
N ARG A 128 0.65 -14.56 6.00
CA ARG A 128 2.03 -14.78 6.46
C ARG A 128 3.04 -14.23 5.44
N THR A 129 2.81 -14.46 4.15
CA THR A 129 3.68 -13.93 3.07
C THR A 129 3.59 -12.41 2.95
N GLY A 130 2.42 -11.81 3.19
CA GLY A 130 2.23 -10.35 3.12
C GLY A 130 2.82 -9.55 4.29
N ARG A 131 2.97 -10.15 5.48
CA ARG A 131 3.49 -9.48 6.68
C ARG A 131 4.81 -8.73 6.50
N PRO A 132 5.89 -9.32 5.93
CA PRO A 132 7.14 -8.60 5.76
C PRO A 132 6.98 -7.33 4.92
N PHE A 133 6.14 -7.36 3.88
CA PHE A 133 5.90 -6.22 3.01
C PHE A 133 5.21 -5.06 3.74
N ALA A 134 4.41 -5.30 4.77
CA ALA A 134 3.87 -4.23 5.60
C ALA A 134 4.96 -3.45 6.35
N VAL A 135 6.00 -4.15 6.84
CA VAL A 135 7.16 -3.51 7.47
C VAL A 135 7.95 -2.73 6.42
N THR A 136 8.21 -3.35 5.26
CA THR A 136 8.90 -2.68 4.15
C THR A 136 8.13 -1.45 3.65
N GLY A 137 6.80 -1.51 3.59
CA GLY A 137 5.92 -0.38 3.28
C GLY A 137 6.06 0.77 4.26
N THR A 138 6.25 0.47 5.55
CA THR A 138 6.52 1.49 6.57
C THR A 138 7.89 2.14 6.36
N VAL A 139 8.92 1.35 6.07
CA VAL A 139 10.27 1.86 5.77
C VAL A 139 10.25 2.75 4.52
N LEU A 140 9.58 2.31 3.45
CA LEU A 140 9.44 3.08 2.22
C LEU A 140 8.58 4.33 2.38
N MET A 141 7.57 4.30 3.26
CA MET A 141 6.82 5.49 3.63
C MET A 141 7.75 6.54 4.25
N LEU A 142 8.58 6.15 5.22
CA LEU A 142 9.55 7.05 5.86
C LEU A 142 10.55 7.59 4.84
N ALA A 143 11.07 6.73 3.96
CA ALA A 143 11.97 7.14 2.88
C ALA A 143 11.30 8.13 1.91
N ALA A 144 10.05 7.88 1.52
CA ALA A 144 9.30 8.76 0.61
C ALA A 144 9.00 10.12 1.26
N VAL A 145 8.61 10.14 2.55
CA VAL A 145 8.43 11.38 3.32
C VAL A 145 9.76 12.14 3.40
N TYR A 146 10.85 11.45 3.70
CA TYR A 146 12.18 12.07 3.75
C TYR A 146 12.58 12.67 2.41
N VAL A 147 12.41 11.94 1.30
CA VAL A 147 12.66 12.46 -0.06
C VAL A 147 11.78 13.69 -0.34
N LEU A 148 10.53 13.69 0.11
CA LEU A 148 9.61 14.80 -0.12
C LEU A 148 10.06 16.08 0.63
N PHE A 149 10.52 15.93 1.88
CA PHE A 149 10.93 17.04 2.75
C PHE A 149 12.43 17.34 2.75
N TRP A 150 13.26 16.56 2.06
CA TRP A 150 14.73 16.66 2.08
C TRP A 150 15.21 18.11 1.99
N HIS A 151 14.71 18.87 1.01
CA HIS A 151 15.09 20.27 0.79
C HIS A 151 14.79 21.23 1.93
N HIS A 152 13.77 20.96 2.76
CA HIS A 152 13.47 21.79 3.93
C HIS A 152 14.36 21.45 5.12
N ILE A 153 15.00 20.27 5.10
CA ILE A 153 15.86 19.77 6.19
C ILE A 153 17.34 20.06 5.89
N SER A 154 17.74 20.09 4.62
CA SER A 154 19.12 20.32 4.17
C SER A 154 19.44 21.78 3.83
N GLY A 155 18.49 22.70 4.05
CA GLY A 155 18.60 24.13 3.73
C GLY A 155 18.73 25.01 4.95
#